data_AF-A0A967FF84-F1
#
_entry.id   AF-A0A967FF84-F1
#
_cell.length_a   1.000
_cell.length_b   1.000
_cell.length_c   1.000
_cell.angle_alpha   90.00
_cell.angle_beta   90.00
_cell.angle_gamma   90.00
#
_symmetry.space_group_name_H-M   'P 1'
#
loop_
_entity.id
_entity.type
_entity.pdbx_description
1 polymer ?
#
loop_
_entity_poly.entity_id
_entity_poly.type
_entity_poly.pdbx_seq_one_letter_code
_entity_poly.pdbx_strand_id
1 'polypeptide(L)'
;MDPSNPQETINQLINTYIEEGRLEELQQIVNTYHPADIADSLDTLPPEEAVIVFGMLSDEVASEVLDETGHLIRQELVEKVDDER
;
A
#
# COMPACT_ATOMS: atom_id res chain seq x y z
N MET A 1 -0.99 21.38 6.70
CA MET A 1 -1.80 20.15 6.55
C MET A 1 -3.02 20.59 5.77
N ASP A 2 -3.00 20.37 4.46
CA ASP A 2 -4.10 20.76 3.59
C ASP A 2 -5.16 19.64 3.66
N PRO A 3 -6.36 19.88 4.24
CA PRO A 3 -7.35 18.83 4.48
C PRO A 3 -8.07 18.37 3.19
N SER A 4 -7.61 18.79 2.02
CA SER A 4 -8.26 18.58 0.73
C SER A 4 -7.67 17.43 -0.09
N ASN A 5 -6.57 16.82 0.36
CA ASN A 5 -5.88 15.76 -0.37
C ASN A 5 -6.11 14.39 0.30
N PRO A 6 -7.12 13.60 -0.11
CA PRO A 6 -7.42 12.30 0.50
C PRO A 6 -6.23 11.32 0.43
N GLN A 7 -5.37 11.45 -0.58
CA GLN A 7 -4.15 10.65 -0.77
C GLN A 7 -3.08 10.92 0.31
N GLU A 8 -2.98 12.16 0.80
CA GLU A 8 -2.01 12.51 1.88
C GLU A 8 -2.42 11.86 3.21
N THR A 9 -3.70 11.48 3.37
CA THR A 9 -4.24 10.89 4.60
C THR A 9 -3.93 9.40 4.71
N ILE A 10 -4.03 8.64 3.61
CA ILE A 10 -3.79 7.19 3.63
C ILE A 10 -2.32 6.87 3.89
N ASN A 11 -1.38 7.65 3.34
CA ASN A 11 0.05 7.49 3.63
C ASN A 11 0.38 7.73 5.11
N GLN A 12 -0.18 8.79 5.71
CA GLN A 12 0.00 9.07 7.13
C GLN A 12 -0.62 7.96 8.00
N LEU A 13 -1.77 7.42 7.59
CA LEU A 13 -2.42 6.31 8.25
C LEU A 13 -1.56 5.04 8.19
N ILE A 14 -1.06 4.69 7.01
CA ILE A 14 -0.15 3.55 6.82
C ILE A 14 1.05 3.67 7.75
N ASN A 15 1.76 4.79 7.72
CA ASN A 15 2.93 5.03 8.56
C ASN A 15 2.59 4.89 10.04
N THR A 16 1.52 5.57 10.50
CA THR A 16 1.11 5.54 11.91
C THR A 16 0.83 4.11 12.38
N TYR A 17 0.10 3.32 11.60
CA TYR A 17 -0.28 1.97 12.03
C TYR A 17 0.90 0.99 11.95
N ILE A 18 1.83 1.18 11.01
CA ILE A 18 3.09 0.43 10.97
C ILE A 18 3.92 0.75 12.22
N GLU A 19 4.10 2.03 12.56
CA GLU A 19 4.84 2.47 13.74
C GLU A 19 4.20 1.99 15.06
N GLU A 20 2.87 1.99 15.14
CA GLU A 20 2.12 1.47 16.30
C GLU A 20 2.07 -0.08 16.34
N GLY A 21 2.55 -0.78 15.31
CA GLY A 21 2.48 -2.24 15.20
C GLY A 21 1.06 -2.77 15.02
N ARG A 22 0.11 -1.93 14.58
CA ARG A 22 -1.32 -2.25 14.41
C ARG A 22 -1.62 -2.80 13.02
N LEU A 23 -0.89 -3.84 12.63
CA LEU A 23 -0.91 -4.41 11.28
C LEU A 23 -2.28 -5.02 10.89
N GLU A 24 -2.97 -5.67 11.84
CA GLU A 24 -4.31 -6.24 11.59
C GLU A 24 -5.34 -5.14 11.27
N GLU A 25 -5.30 -4.04 12.02
CA GLU A 25 -6.21 -2.91 11.80
C GLU A 25 -5.86 -2.18 10.50
N LEU A 26 -4.57 -2.03 10.21
CA LEU A 26 -4.11 -1.47 8.94
C LEU A 26 -4.64 -2.29 7.78
N GLN A 27 -4.50 -3.62 7.83
CA GLN A 27 -5.03 -4.53 6.82
C GLN A 27 -6.53 -4.31 6.57
N GLN A 28 -7.34 -4.27 7.64
CA GLN A 28 -8.78 -4.04 7.49
C GLN A 28 -9.07 -2.70 6.83
N ILE A 29 -8.36 -1.64 7.23
CA ILE A 29 -8.55 -0.29 6.70
C ILE A 29 -8.12 -0.21 5.23
N VAL A 30 -6.91 -0.66 4.86
CA VAL A 30 -6.40 -0.52 3.48
C VAL A 30 -7.24 -1.29 2.49
N ASN A 31 -7.80 -2.45 2.87
CA ASN A 31 -8.71 -3.20 2.00
C ASN A 31 -10.07 -2.50 1.78
N THR A 32 -10.37 -1.40 2.49
CA THR A 32 -11.57 -0.57 2.24
C THR A 32 -11.32 0.63 1.31
N TYR A 33 -10.06 0.95 1.01
CA TYR A 33 -9.71 2.01 0.08
C TYR A 33 -9.82 1.55 -1.38
N HIS A 34 -9.99 2.50 -2.30
CA HIS A 34 -9.96 2.16 -3.71
C HIS A 34 -8.55 1.73 -4.15
N PRO A 35 -8.43 0.73 -5.04
CA PRO A 35 -7.15 0.24 -5.53
C PRO A 35 -6.24 1.35 -6.08
N ALA A 36 -6.81 2.34 -6.78
CA ALA A 36 -6.07 3.48 -7.33
C ALA A 36 -5.44 4.37 -6.23
N ASP A 37 -6.14 4.60 -5.11
CA ASP A 37 -5.61 5.39 -3.99
C ASP A 37 -4.48 4.64 -3.27
N ILE A 38 -4.61 3.31 -3.16
CA ILE A 38 -3.56 2.46 -2.61
C ILE A 38 -2.35 2.46 -3.54
N ALA A 39 -2.54 2.32 -4.85
CA ALA A 39 -1.47 2.35 -5.84
C ALA A 39 -0.67 3.66 -5.80
N ASP A 40 -1.35 4.81 -5.73
CA ASP A 40 -0.71 6.12 -5.57
C ASP A 40 0.10 6.21 -4.26
N SER A 41 -0.44 5.66 -3.17
CA SER A 41 0.25 5.57 -1.88
C SER A 41 1.52 4.72 -1.97
N LEU A 42 1.41 3.51 -2.52
CA LEU A 42 2.54 2.61 -2.75
C LEU A 42 3.61 3.27 -3.64
N ASP A 43 3.21 4.15 -4.57
CA ASP A 43 4.15 4.84 -5.45
C ASP A 43 5.04 5.85 -4.69
N THR A 44 4.49 6.40 -3.60
CA THR A 44 5.16 7.39 -2.75
C THR A 44 5.85 6.81 -1.51
N LEU A 45 5.50 5.59 -1.11
CA LEU A 45 6.06 4.92 0.06
C LEU A 45 7.46 4.34 -0.22
N PRO A 46 8.31 4.21 0.81
CA PRO A 46 9.54 3.45 0.70
C PRO A 46 9.24 2.00 0.26
N PRO A 47 10.07 1.39 -0.60
CA PRO A 47 9.79 0.07 -1.16
C PRO A 47 9.62 -1.02 -0.10
N GLU A 48 10.27 -0.90 1.05
CA GLU A 48 10.11 -1.84 2.17
C GLU A 48 8.72 -1.75 2.80
N GLU A 49 8.19 -0.54 3.00
CA GLU A 49 6.84 -0.32 3.54
C GLU A 49 5.77 -0.68 2.50
N ALA A 50 6.02 -0.35 1.23
CA ALA A 50 5.13 -0.68 0.12
C ALA A 50 4.89 -2.19 0.02
N VAL A 51 5.95 -3.02 0.15
CA VAL A 51 5.83 -4.48 0.16
C VAL A 51 5.02 -4.97 1.36
N ILE A 52 5.24 -4.41 2.54
CA ILE A 52 4.48 -4.76 3.75
C ILE A 52 2.99 -4.47 3.55
N VAL A 53 2.64 -3.28 3.07
CA VAL A 53 1.24 -2.88 2.83
C VAL A 53 0.63 -3.73 1.73
N PHE A 54 1.36 -3.97 0.63
CA PHE A 54 0.90 -4.80 -0.47
C PHE A 54 0.63 -6.25 -0.03
N GLY A 55 1.50 -6.81 0.82
CA GLY A 55 1.32 -8.14 1.41
C GLY A 55 0.13 -8.26 2.37
N MET A 56 -0.43 -7.14 2.84
CA MET A 56 -1.66 -7.13 3.64
C MET A 56 -2.93 -7.11 2.79
N LEU A 57 -2.83 -6.79 1.50
CA LEU A 57 -3.99 -6.74 0.61
C LEU A 57 -4.51 -8.15 0.33
N SER A 58 -5.83 -8.28 0.20
CA SER A 58 -6.44 -9.50 -0.30
C SER A 58 -6.05 -9.71 -1.77
N ASP A 59 -5.94 -10.95 -2.25
CA ASP A 59 -5.54 -11.26 -3.63
C ASP A 59 -6.33 -10.47 -4.69
N GLU A 60 -7.64 -10.28 -4.48
CA GLU A 60 -8.50 -9.50 -5.38
C GLU A 60 -8.05 -8.03 -5.46
N VAL A 61 -7.88 -7.38 -4.31
CA VAL A 61 -7.44 -5.98 -4.21
C VAL A 61 -6.00 -5.82 -4.71
N ALA A 62 -5.12 -6.74 -4.34
CA ALA A 62 -3.72 -6.74 -4.76
C ALA A 62 -3.60 -6.80 -6.29
N SER A 63 -4.43 -7.59 -6.95
CA SER A 63 -4.46 -7.66 -8.43
C SER A 63 -4.88 -6.34 -9.07
N GLU A 64 -5.90 -5.65 -8.52
CA GLU A 64 -6.33 -4.34 -9.02
C GLU A 64 -5.29 -3.26 -8.75
N VAL A 65 -4.67 -3.27 -7.57
CA VAL A 65 -3.59 -2.34 -7.20
C VAL A 65 -2.37 -2.53 -8.11
N LEU A 66 -2.05 -3.77 -8.49
CA LEU A 66 -1.00 -4.01 -9.47
C LEU A 66 -1.34 -3.38 -10.81
N ASP A 67 -2.58 -3.45 -11.27
CA ASP A 67 -3.00 -2.86 -12.55
C ASP A 67 -2.86 -1.33 -12.54
N GLU A 68 -3.22 -0.70 -11.43
CA GLU A 68 -3.16 0.75 -11.22
C GLU A 68 -1.74 1.29 -10.92
N THR A 69 -0.83 0.47 -10.37
CA THR A 69 0.55 0.89 -10.05
C THR A 69 1.41 1.05 -11.31
N GLY A 70 2.28 2.07 -11.28
CA GLY A 70 3.22 2.36 -12.34
C GLY A 70 4.27 1.26 -12.57
N HIS A 71 4.83 1.21 -13.78
CA HIS A 71 5.72 0.13 -14.22
C HIS A 71 7.01 -0.03 -13.38
N LEU A 72 7.48 1.04 -12.73
CA LEU A 72 8.70 1.04 -11.92
C LEU A 72 8.49 0.35 -10.56
N ILE A 73 7.40 0.70 -9.86
CA ILE A 73 7.11 0.15 -8.53
C ILE A 73 6.48 -1.23 -8.63
N ARG A 74 5.77 -1.54 -9.71
CA ARG A 74 5.32 -2.90 -10.00
C ARG A 74 6.49 -3.90 -10.04
N GLN A 75 7.62 -3.53 -10.65
CA GLN A 75 8.79 -4.42 -10.70
C GLN A 75 9.39 -4.68 -9.31
N GLU A 76 9.61 -3.62 -8.53
CA GLU A 76 10.12 -3.74 -7.15
C GLU A 76 9.20 -4.58 -6.26
N LEU A 77 7.88 -4.38 -6.37
CA LEU A 77 6.88 -5.17 -5.63
C LEU A 77 6.95 -6.65 -6.03
N VAL A 78 6.99 -6.95 -7.33
CA VAL A 78 7.07 -8.33 -7.82
C VAL A 78 8.38 -9.00 -7.42
N GLU A 79 9.51 -8.31 -7.54
CA GLU A 79 10.82 -8.87 -7.17
C GLU A 79 10.92 -9.18 -5.68
N LYS A 80 10.39 -8.30 -4.82
CA LYS A 80 10.44 -8.52 -3.37
C LYS A 80 9.41 -9.52 -2.85
N VAL A 81 8.21 -9.57 -3.41
CA VAL A 81 7.18 -10.55 -3.02
C VAL A 81 7.60 -11.98 -3.42
N ASP A 82 8.32 -12.15 -4.53
CA ASP A 82 8.83 -13.46 -4.95
C ASP A 82 10.01 -13.94 -4.08
N ASP A 83 10.83 -13.01 -3.56
CA ASP A 83 11.98 -13.32 -2.68
C ASP A 83 11.54 -13.84 -1.29
N GLU A 84 10.31 -13.54 -0.84
CA GLU A 84 9.77 -13.98 0.45
C GLU A 84 9.04 -15.35 0.41
N ARG A 85 9.08 -16.10 -0.69
CA ARG A 85 8.37 -17.40 -0.84
C ARG A 85 9.22 -18.67 -0.69
#